data_AF-A0A418YFA8-F1
#
_entry.id   AF-A0A418YFA8-F1
#
_cell.length_a   1.000
_cell.length_b   1.000
_cell.length_c   1.000
_cell.angle_alpha   90.00
_cell.angle_beta   90.00
_cell.angle_gamma   90.00
#
_symmetry.space_group_name_H-M   'P 1'
#
loop_
_entity.id
_entity.type
_entity.pdbx_description
1 polymer ?
#
loop_
_entity_poly.entity_id
_entity_poly.type
_entity_poly.pdbx_seq_one_letter_code
_entity_poly.pdbx_strand_id
1 'polypeptide(L)'
;MKPLILGLALIGISAGVCAENLALINQSQLDASALLKAYQQHSGKQIELQQGGIADLVSGKAGLLLSSKKWSDEILADYFLNYGEKPVQLTLAAFNPEAEVSEQQKAELFSTRAGQPLLYLYVNKTAVGQAGIEFAKYANQQGQDNLASQGLVGIPSQLQQSNRVSLGLASPQFEGGYR
;
A
#
# COMPACT_ATOMS: atom_id res chain seq x y z
N MET A 1 -21.67 54.39 -35.70
CA MET A 1 -20.57 53.52 -35.21
C MET A 1 -21.02 52.92 -33.89
N LYS A 2 -21.25 51.60 -33.83
CA LYS A 2 -21.70 50.89 -32.61
C LYS A 2 -20.51 50.09 -32.04
N PRO A 3 -20.24 50.13 -30.73
CA PRO A 3 -19.20 49.28 -30.15
C PRO A 3 -19.72 47.84 -29.99
N LEU A 4 -18.94 46.90 -30.51
CA LEU A 4 -19.10 45.47 -30.37
C LEU A 4 -18.54 45.07 -28.98
N ILE A 5 -19.42 44.77 -28.01
CA ILE A 5 -19.01 44.25 -26.71
C ILE A 5 -18.79 42.74 -26.88
N LEU A 6 -17.53 42.33 -27.04
CA LEU A 6 -17.12 40.93 -26.91
C LEU A 6 -17.11 40.57 -25.42
N GLY A 7 -18.19 39.94 -24.95
CA GLY A 7 -18.19 39.27 -23.66
C GLY A 7 -17.45 37.95 -23.78
N LEU A 8 -16.18 37.91 -23.38
CA LEU A 8 -15.46 36.66 -23.14
C LEU A 8 -16.14 35.96 -21.95
N ALA A 9 -16.94 34.94 -22.24
CA ALA A 9 -17.33 33.94 -21.25
C ALA A 9 -16.07 33.16 -20.87
N LEU A 10 -15.48 33.50 -19.72
CA LEU A 10 -14.55 32.62 -19.03
C LEU A 10 -15.34 31.38 -18.60
N ILE A 11 -15.32 30.35 -19.43
CA ILE A 11 -15.64 29.00 -19.02
C ILE A 11 -14.52 28.60 -18.07
N GLY A 12 -14.74 28.84 -16.78
CA GLY A 12 -13.98 28.21 -15.73
C GLY A 12 -14.25 26.71 -15.81
N ILE A 13 -13.45 26.00 -16.60
CA ILE A 13 -13.30 24.56 -16.44
C ILE A 13 -12.58 24.41 -15.10
N SER A 14 -13.35 24.41 -14.01
CA SER A 14 -12.95 23.74 -12.79
C SER A 14 -12.73 22.29 -13.21
N ALA A 15 -11.49 21.97 -13.59
CA ALA A 15 -11.00 20.62 -13.62
C ALA A 15 -11.24 20.10 -12.21
N GLY A 16 -12.39 19.43 -12.03
CA GLY A 16 -12.63 18.62 -10.87
C GLY A 16 -11.42 17.71 -10.81
N VAL A 17 -10.61 17.89 -9.78
CA VAL A 17 -9.70 16.86 -9.33
C VAL A 17 -10.64 15.74 -8.95
N CYS A 18 -10.96 14.88 -9.94
CA CYS A 18 -11.75 13.69 -9.72
C CYS A 18 -11.03 12.98 -8.59
N ALA A 19 -11.67 12.91 -7.43
CA ALA A 19 -11.17 12.13 -6.32
C ALA A 19 -10.93 10.73 -6.90
N GLU A 20 -9.66 10.34 -7.03
CA GLU A 20 -9.31 8.99 -7.44
C GLU A 20 -9.95 8.09 -6.38
N ASN A 21 -10.98 7.34 -6.78
CA ASN A 21 -11.63 6.38 -5.90
C ASN A 21 -10.60 5.31 -5.57
N LEU A 22 -9.91 5.51 -4.45
CA LEU A 22 -8.85 4.64 -3.98
C LEU A 22 -9.49 3.37 -3.44
N ALA A 23 -9.36 2.28 -4.18
CA ALA A 23 -9.84 0.96 -3.79
C ALA A 23 -8.72 0.10 -3.23
N LEU A 24 -9.03 -0.58 -2.11
CA LEU A 24 -8.22 -1.64 -1.53
C LEU A 24 -8.90 -2.98 -1.75
N ILE A 25 -8.18 -3.90 -2.38
CA ILE A 25 -8.57 -5.30 -2.45
C ILE A 25 -7.95 -6.04 -1.27
N ASN A 26 -8.74 -6.87 -0.59
CA ASN A 26 -8.24 -7.71 0.50
C ASN A 26 -8.28 -9.19 0.12
N GLN A 27 -7.11 -9.76 -0.16
CA GLN A 27 -6.89 -11.20 -0.36
C GLN A 27 -6.16 -11.85 0.83
N SER A 28 -6.09 -11.15 1.96
CA SER A 28 -5.55 -11.70 3.19
C SER A 28 -6.65 -12.33 4.05
N GLN A 29 -6.25 -13.05 5.09
CA GLN A 29 -7.19 -13.56 6.10
C GLN A 29 -7.56 -12.51 7.16
N LEU A 30 -6.96 -11.31 7.09
CA LEU A 30 -7.20 -10.21 8.02
C LEU A 30 -8.51 -9.47 7.70
N ASP A 31 -9.20 -8.97 8.72
CA ASP A 31 -10.23 -7.95 8.51
C ASP A 31 -9.60 -6.57 8.25
N ALA A 32 -9.44 -6.21 6.98
CA ALA A 32 -8.90 -4.92 6.57
C ALA A 32 -9.76 -3.71 7.04
N SER A 33 -11.03 -3.92 7.44
CA SER A 33 -11.95 -2.84 7.81
C SER A 33 -11.48 -2.07 9.03
N ALA A 34 -10.82 -2.73 9.99
CA ALA A 34 -10.27 -2.07 11.17
C ALA A 34 -9.13 -1.12 10.80
N LEU A 35 -8.19 -1.56 9.95
CA LEU A 35 -7.09 -0.75 9.45
C LEU A 35 -7.59 0.45 8.62
N LEU A 36 -8.59 0.23 7.77
CA LEU A 36 -9.20 1.28 6.95
C LEU A 36 -9.94 2.32 7.80
N LYS A 37 -10.72 1.89 8.80
CA LYS A 37 -11.41 2.80 9.73
C LYS A 37 -10.41 3.66 10.51
N ALA A 38 -9.33 3.06 11.01
CA ALA A 38 -8.30 3.79 11.73
C ALA A 38 -7.58 4.81 10.81
N TYR A 39 -7.32 4.45 9.55
CA TYR A 39 -6.80 5.38 8.57
C TYR A 39 -7.76 6.54 8.26
N GLN A 40 -9.07 6.26 8.12
CA GLN A 40 -10.07 7.28 7.88
C GLN A 40 -10.15 8.28 9.06
N GLN A 41 -10.08 7.78 10.30
CA GLN A 41 -10.02 8.63 11.49
C GLN A 41 -8.76 9.49 11.55
N HIS A 42 -7.63 8.94 11.07
CA HIS A 42 -6.35 9.66 11.03
C HIS A 42 -6.30 10.74 9.95
N SER A 43 -6.76 10.43 8.73
CA SER A 43 -6.54 11.26 7.53
C SER A 43 -7.77 12.03 7.05
N GLY A 44 -8.97 11.64 7.50
CA GLY A 44 -10.23 12.10 6.93
C GLY A 44 -10.52 11.54 5.53
N LYS A 45 -9.61 10.75 4.94
CA LYS A 45 -9.76 10.15 3.61
C LYS A 45 -10.37 8.76 3.71
N GLN A 46 -11.23 8.43 2.77
CA GLN A 46 -11.85 7.12 2.67
C GLN A 46 -11.17 6.27 1.59
N ILE A 47 -10.98 4.99 1.89
CA ILE A 47 -10.55 3.97 0.94
C ILE A 47 -11.65 2.93 0.90
N GLU A 48 -12.11 2.60 -0.30
CA GLU A 48 -13.15 1.61 -0.47
C GLU A 48 -12.55 0.21 -0.40
N LEU A 49 -13.11 -0.63 0.48
CA LEU A 49 -12.81 -2.05 0.48
C LEU A 49 -13.60 -2.71 -0.65
N GLN A 50 -12.89 -3.37 -1.57
CA GLN A 50 -13.51 -4.06 -2.69
C GLN A 50 -13.16 -5.54 -2.70
N GLN A 51 -14.09 -6.35 -3.20
CA GLN A 51 -13.82 -7.74 -3.54
C GLN A 51 -13.09 -7.78 -4.88
N GLY A 52 -12.07 -8.63 -4.99
CA GLY A 52 -11.29 -8.74 -6.21
C GLY A 52 -10.02 -9.54 -6.01
N GLY A 53 -9.06 -9.36 -6.91
CA GLY A 53 -7.76 -9.98 -6.78
C GLY A 53 -6.61 -9.30 -7.50
N ILE A 54 -5.52 -10.05 -7.63
CA ILE A 54 -4.28 -9.61 -8.26
C ILE A 54 -4.55 -8.99 -9.64
N ALA A 55 -5.42 -9.62 -10.43
CA ALA A 55 -5.78 -9.14 -11.77
C ALA A 55 -6.37 -7.71 -11.77
N ASP A 56 -7.05 -7.29 -10.71
CA ASP A 56 -7.62 -5.95 -10.61
C ASP A 56 -6.55 -4.90 -10.30
N LEU A 57 -5.50 -5.26 -9.56
CA LEU A 57 -4.32 -4.40 -9.39
C LEU A 57 -3.51 -4.32 -10.68
N VAL A 58 -3.34 -5.45 -11.38
CA VAL A 58 -2.60 -5.56 -12.66
C VAL A 58 -3.32 -4.82 -13.80
N SER A 59 -4.65 -4.73 -13.75
CA SER A 59 -5.45 -3.98 -14.72
C SER A 59 -5.75 -2.53 -14.29
N GLY A 60 -5.37 -2.13 -13.07
CA GLY A 60 -5.52 -0.77 -12.57
C GLY A 60 -6.93 -0.41 -12.08
N LYS A 61 -7.82 -1.40 -11.96
CA LYS A 61 -9.15 -1.23 -11.35
C LYS A 61 -9.06 -0.96 -9.85
N ALA A 62 -8.03 -1.48 -9.21
CA ALA A 62 -7.67 -1.16 -7.84
C ALA A 62 -6.23 -0.65 -7.80
N GLY A 63 -5.95 0.20 -6.82
CA GLY A 63 -4.63 0.75 -6.62
C GLY A 63 -3.88 0.13 -5.44
N LEU A 64 -4.59 -0.56 -4.54
CA LEU A 64 -4.01 -1.20 -3.37
C LEU A 64 -4.49 -2.66 -3.27
N LEU A 65 -3.61 -3.55 -2.82
CA LEU A 65 -3.96 -4.94 -2.54
C LEU A 65 -3.26 -5.44 -1.28
N LEU A 66 -4.04 -5.88 -0.28
CA LEU A 66 -3.55 -6.64 0.87
C LEU A 66 -3.55 -8.13 0.53
N SER A 67 -2.44 -8.82 0.79
CA SER A 67 -2.32 -10.26 0.54
C SER A 67 -1.57 -10.96 1.66
N SER A 68 -1.98 -12.19 1.98
CA SER A 68 -1.18 -13.10 2.81
C SER A 68 -0.17 -13.92 1.99
N LYS A 69 -0.09 -13.69 0.67
CA LYS A 69 0.80 -14.40 -0.24
C LYS A 69 1.75 -13.42 -0.93
N LYS A 70 3.02 -13.81 -0.99
CA LYS A 70 3.99 -13.12 -1.84
C LYS A 70 3.66 -13.42 -3.31
N TRP A 71 3.67 -12.40 -4.15
CA TRP A 71 3.46 -12.56 -5.58
C TRP A 71 4.64 -13.28 -6.21
N SER A 72 4.35 -14.14 -7.18
CA SER A 72 5.38 -14.83 -7.94
C SER A 72 6.01 -13.89 -8.98
N ASP A 73 7.16 -14.30 -9.51
CA ASP A 73 7.88 -13.50 -10.50
C ASP A 73 7.09 -13.34 -11.80
N GLU A 74 6.25 -14.32 -12.15
CA GLU A 74 5.36 -14.24 -13.32
C GLU A 74 4.33 -13.12 -13.16
N ILE A 75 3.69 -13.03 -12.00
CA ILE A 75 2.70 -11.98 -11.71
C ILE A 75 3.37 -10.60 -11.72
N LEU A 76 4.58 -10.50 -11.16
CA LEU A 76 5.35 -9.26 -11.18
C LEU A 76 5.77 -8.86 -12.59
N ALA A 77 6.09 -9.83 -13.45
CA ALA A 77 6.40 -9.59 -14.86
C ALA A 77 5.16 -9.10 -15.63
N ASP A 78 4.00 -9.73 -15.44
CA ASP A 78 2.74 -9.30 -16.06
C ASP A 78 2.37 -7.86 -15.67
N TYR A 79 2.53 -7.53 -14.38
CA TYR A 79 2.36 -6.16 -13.91
C TYR A 79 3.35 -5.20 -14.60
N PHE A 80 4.62 -5.57 -14.68
CA PHE A 80 5.66 -4.75 -15.29
C PHE A 80 5.37 -4.47 -16.77
N LEU A 81 4.82 -5.44 -17.51
CA LEU A 81 4.43 -5.24 -18.90
C LEU A 81 3.33 -4.16 -19.07
N ASN A 82 2.44 -4.02 -18.08
CA ASN A 82 1.35 -3.04 -18.13
C ASN A 82 1.77 -1.63 -17.71
N TYR A 83 2.71 -1.50 -16.76
CA TYR A 83 3.04 -0.21 -16.14
C TYR A 83 4.49 0.26 -16.37
N GLY A 84 5.37 -0.59 -16.90
CA GLY A 84 6.80 -0.29 -17.08
C GLY A 84 7.60 -0.24 -15.77
N GLU A 85 6.98 -0.57 -14.64
CA GLU A 85 7.60 -0.64 -13.31
C GLU A 85 6.99 -1.75 -12.47
N LYS A 86 7.66 -2.14 -11.38
CA LYS A 86 7.14 -3.13 -10.42
C LYS A 86 6.21 -2.44 -9.41
N PRO A 87 5.19 -3.13 -8.88
CA PRO A 87 4.39 -2.57 -7.81
C PRO A 87 5.27 -2.38 -6.57
N VAL A 88 4.94 -1.39 -5.74
CA VAL A 88 5.58 -1.31 -4.43
C VAL A 88 5.04 -2.42 -3.57
N GLN A 89 5.93 -3.28 -3.08
CA GLN A 89 5.62 -4.32 -2.13
C GLN A 89 6.10 -3.90 -0.74
N LEU A 90 5.18 -3.84 0.21
CA LEU A 90 5.47 -3.64 1.63
C LEU A 90 5.16 -4.90 2.40
N THR A 91 6.03 -5.28 3.33
CA THR A 91 5.71 -6.30 4.35
C THR A 91 5.14 -5.57 5.55
N LEU A 92 3.93 -5.90 5.99
CA LEU A 92 3.24 -5.16 7.05
C LEU A 92 3.22 -5.89 8.39
N ALA A 93 3.11 -7.21 8.40
CA ALA A 93 3.05 -8.01 9.61
C ALA A 93 3.29 -9.50 9.34
N ALA A 94 3.45 -10.30 10.39
CA ALA A 94 3.41 -11.76 10.32
C ALA A 94 2.16 -12.29 11.03
N PHE A 95 1.56 -13.34 10.47
CA PHE A 95 0.52 -14.10 11.17
C PHE A 95 1.23 -15.04 12.15
N ASN A 96 1.07 -14.82 13.45
CA ASN A 96 1.61 -15.70 14.48
C ASN A 96 0.60 -15.82 15.64
N PRO A 97 0.23 -17.05 16.06
CA PRO A 97 -0.66 -17.24 17.21
C PRO A 97 -0.07 -16.83 18.56
N GLU A 98 1.24 -16.59 18.66
CA GLU A 98 1.90 -16.22 19.92
C GLU A 98 1.75 -14.73 20.24
N ALA A 99 1.27 -14.42 21.45
CA ALA A 99 0.92 -13.07 21.89
C ALA A 99 2.11 -12.12 22.08
N GLU A 100 3.29 -12.67 22.41
CA GLU A 100 4.52 -11.91 22.57
C GLU A 100 5.68 -12.66 21.91
N VAL A 101 6.39 -11.97 21.03
CA VAL A 101 7.58 -12.50 20.36
C VAL A 101 8.77 -11.58 20.59
N SER A 102 9.88 -12.19 20.99
CA SER A 102 11.17 -11.53 21.09
C SER A 102 11.65 -10.99 19.73
N GLU A 103 12.58 -10.04 19.75
CA GLU A 103 13.17 -9.50 18.51
C GLU A 103 13.87 -10.58 17.65
N GLN A 104 14.45 -11.60 18.29
CA GLN A 104 15.04 -12.73 17.57
C GLN A 104 13.97 -13.57 16.87
N GLN A 105 12.85 -13.87 17.54
CA GLN A 105 11.72 -14.58 16.93
C GLN A 105 11.09 -13.75 15.80
N LYS A 106 10.99 -12.42 15.95
CA LYS A 106 10.55 -11.56 14.84
C LYS A 106 11.45 -11.73 13.62
N ALA A 107 12.78 -11.69 13.78
CA ALA A 107 13.69 -11.91 12.67
C ALA A 107 13.46 -13.26 11.97
N GLU A 108 13.20 -14.32 12.73
CA GLU A 108 12.89 -15.64 12.18
C GLU A 108 11.55 -15.68 11.43
N LEU A 109 10.49 -15.10 12.00
CA LEU A 109 9.17 -14.99 11.36
C LEU A 109 9.26 -14.27 10.01
N PHE A 110 9.94 -13.11 10.00
CA PHE A 110 10.07 -12.29 8.80
C PHE A 110 11.13 -12.81 7.82
N SER A 111 11.98 -13.75 8.22
CA SER A 111 12.89 -14.45 7.31
C SER A 111 12.18 -15.46 6.41
N THR A 112 10.88 -15.74 6.64
CA THR A 112 10.06 -16.79 6.00
C THR A 112 10.51 -18.24 6.29
N ARG A 113 11.62 -18.44 7.00
CA ARG A 113 12.12 -19.78 7.38
C ARG A 113 11.16 -20.53 8.32
N ALA A 114 10.44 -19.79 9.16
CA ALA A 114 9.43 -20.35 10.06
C ALA A 114 8.15 -20.81 9.32
N GLY A 115 8.03 -20.59 8.02
CA GLY A 115 6.87 -20.99 7.20
C GLY A 115 5.58 -20.21 7.49
N GLN A 116 5.63 -19.20 8.37
CA GLN A 116 4.47 -18.39 8.72
C GLN A 116 4.10 -17.45 7.55
N PRO A 117 2.80 -17.28 7.25
CA PRO A 117 2.39 -16.33 6.24
C PRO A 117 2.69 -14.91 6.73
N LEU A 118 3.07 -14.04 5.79
CA LEU A 118 3.27 -12.62 6.02
C LEU A 118 2.14 -11.85 5.36
N LEU A 119 1.79 -10.71 5.95
CA LEU A 119 0.89 -9.74 5.35
C LEU A 119 1.70 -8.79 4.48
N TYR A 120 1.30 -8.69 3.22
CA TYR A 120 1.88 -7.78 2.24
C TYR A 120 0.86 -6.74 1.81
N LEU A 121 1.32 -5.52 1.55
CA LEU A 121 0.57 -4.49 0.84
C LEU A 121 1.27 -4.19 -0.49
N TYR A 122 0.57 -4.44 -1.58
CA TYR A 122 0.98 -4.04 -2.92
C TYR A 122 0.33 -2.71 -3.27
N VAL A 123 1.13 -1.78 -3.79
CA VAL A 123 0.68 -0.44 -4.19
C VAL A 123 1.03 -0.23 -5.66
N ASN A 124 0.01 0.04 -6.45
CA ASN A 124 0.17 0.51 -7.82
C ASN A 124 0.37 2.03 -7.81
N LYS A 125 1.62 2.48 -7.73
CA LYS A 125 1.99 3.91 -7.65
C LYS A 125 1.37 4.73 -8.78
N THR A 126 1.29 4.16 -9.98
CA THR A 126 0.72 4.79 -11.16
C THR A 126 -0.78 5.04 -11.03
N ALA A 127 -1.51 4.19 -10.29
CA ALA A 127 -2.97 4.27 -10.17
C ALA A 127 -3.48 4.95 -8.89
N VAL A 128 -2.68 5.04 -7.82
CA VAL A 128 -3.17 5.49 -6.49
C VAL A 128 -2.94 6.97 -6.16
N GLY A 129 -2.15 7.66 -6.97
CA GLY A 129 -1.70 9.03 -6.69
C GLY A 129 -1.08 9.17 -5.29
N GLN A 130 -1.18 10.37 -4.70
CA GLN A 130 -0.62 10.65 -3.38
C GLN A 130 -1.38 9.93 -2.25
N ALA A 131 -2.68 9.70 -2.40
CA ALA A 131 -3.53 9.14 -1.35
C ALA A 131 -3.17 7.69 -1.01
N GLY A 132 -2.83 6.84 -2.00
CA GLY A 132 -2.40 5.48 -1.70
C GLY A 132 -1.00 5.41 -1.11
N ILE A 133 -0.11 6.33 -1.46
CA ILE A 133 1.20 6.44 -0.82
C ILE A 133 1.06 6.84 0.65
N GLU A 134 0.17 7.77 0.96
CA GLU A 134 -0.14 8.16 2.35
C GLU A 134 -0.72 7.00 3.15
N PHE A 135 -1.65 6.23 2.57
CA PHE A 135 -2.17 5.03 3.21
C PHE A 135 -1.06 4.00 3.46
N ALA A 136 -0.21 3.75 2.47
CA ALA A 136 0.88 2.80 2.57
C ALA A 136 1.91 3.23 3.65
N LYS A 137 2.19 4.53 3.75
CA LYS A 137 3.00 5.12 4.82
C LYS A 137 2.34 4.92 6.19
N TYR A 138 1.03 5.21 6.29
CA TYR A 138 0.27 5.00 7.51
C TYR A 138 0.33 3.55 7.98
N ALA A 139 0.01 2.60 7.09
CA ALA A 139 0.02 1.16 7.39
C ALA A 139 1.38 0.66 7.86
N ASN A 140 2.47 1.19 7.28
CA ASN A 140 3.84 0.85 7.66
C ASN A 140 4.26 1.39 9.04
N GLN A 141 3.68 2.50 9.50
CA GLN A 141 4.13 3.19 10.71
C GLN A 141 3.08 3.12 11.82
N GLN A 142 1.97 3.83 11.65
CA GLN A 142 0.94 4.00 12.66
C GLN A 142 -0.11 2.87 12.63
N GLY A 143 -0.25 2.20 11.48
CA GLY A 143 -1.14 1.06 11.33
C GLY A 143 -0.66 -0.21 12.04
N GLN A 144 0.60 -0.26 12.50
CA GLN A 144 1.18 -1.44 13.14
C GLN A 144 0.47 -1.82 14.43
N ASP A 145 0.07 -0.85 15.25
CA ASP A 145 -0.68 -1.10 16.49
C ASP A 145 -2.07 -1.69 16.20
N ASN A 146 -2.71 -1.27 15.10
CA ASN A 146 -3.98 -1.83 14.65
C ASN A 146 -3.86 -3.23 14.06
N LEU A 147 -2.69 -3.59 13.54
CA LEU A 147 -2.39 -4.96 13.11
C LEU A 147 -2.11 -5.82 14.34
N ALA A 148 -1.40 -5.29 15.33
CA ALA A 148 -1.13 -5.96 16.60
C ALA A 148 -2.40 -6.27 17.39
N SER A 149 -3.36 -5.34 17.45
CA SER A 149 -4.66 -5.59 18.11
C SER A 149 -5.49 -6.69 17.45
N GLN A 150 -5.14 -7.08 16.21
CA GLN A 150 -5.74 -8.19 15.48
C GLN A 150 -4.91 -9.49 15.59
N GLY A 151 -3.97 -9.55 16.53
CA GLY A 151 -3.13 -10.72 16.77
C GLY A 151 -2.03 -10.91 15.74
N LEU A 152 -1.66 -9.87 14.99
CA LEU A 152 -0.52 -9.93 14.07
C LEU A 152 0.76 -9.41 14.73
N VAL A 153 1.89 -9.98 14.35
CA VAL A 153 3.19 -9.50 14.80
C VAL A 153 3.63 -8.36 13.90
N GLY A 154 3.85 -7.18 14.48
CA GLY A 154 4.37 -6.02 13.78
C GLY A 154 5.80 -6.22 13.26
N ILE A 155 6.13 -5.50 12.19
CA ILE A 155 7.45 -5.61 11.55
C ILE A 155 8.58 -4.98 12.38
N PRO A 156 9.79 -5.54 12.34
CA PRO A 156 10.98 -4.94 12.95
C PRO A 156 11.37 -3.63 12.25
N SER A 157 12.11 -2.77 12.95
CA SER A 157 12.51 -1.44 12.47
C SER A 157 13.23 -1.46 11.11
N GLN A 158 14.02 -2.50 10.83
CA GLN A 158 14.74 -2.68 9.58
C GLN A 158 13.78 -2.85 8.39
N LEU A 159 12.68 -3.58 8.58
CA LEU A 159 11.66 -3.73 7.54
C LEU A 159 10.80 -2.48 7.40
N GLN A 160 10.55 -1.75 8.49
CA GLN A 160 9.90 -0.44 8.39
C GLN A 160 10.72 0.53 7.53
N GLN A 161 12.05 0.51 7.69
CA GLN A 161 12.97 1.30 6.87
C GLN A 161 12.98 0.82 5.42
N SER A 162 13.05 -0.49 5.18
CA SER A 162 12.98 -1.06 3.82
C SER A 162 11.69 -0.63 3.10
N ASN A 163 10.54 -0.70 3.77
CA ASN A 163 9.26 -0.26 3.25
C ASN A 163 9.27 1.24 2.89
N ARG A 164 9.88 2.08 3.72
CA ARG A 164 10.02 3.53 3.42
C ARG A 164 10.88 3.77 2.19
N VAL A 165 11.96 3.01 2.00
CA VAL A 165 12.78 3.08 0.79
C VAL A 165 11.95 2.68 -0.44
N SER A 166 11.20 1.58 -0.36
CA SER A 166 10.31 1.14 -1.45
C SER A 166 9.24 2.19 -1.81
N LEU A 167 8.75 2.95 -0.83
CA LEU A 167 7.83 4.07 -1.03
C LEU A 167 8.50 5.36 -1.55
N GLY A 168 9.84 5.41 -1.63
CA GLY A 168 10.57 6.65 -1.97
C GLY A 168 10.58 7.69 -0.86
N LEU A 169 10.28 7.30 0.38
CA LEU A 169 10.20 8.18 1.56
C LEU A 169 11.51 8.24 2.37
N ALA A 170 12.49 7.45 1.98
CA ALA A 170 13.82 7.44 2.56
C ALA A 170 14.84 6.98 1.52
N SER A 171 16.07 7.46 1.65
CA SER A 171 17.19 6.92 0.89
C SER A 171 17.59 5.55 1.44
N PRO A 172 18.06 4.63 0.58
CA PRO A 172 18.68 3.40 1.04
C PRO A 172 19.86 3.75 1.95
N GLN A 173 19.88 3.20 3.17
CA GLN A 173 20.99 3.42 4.12
C GLN A 173 22.23 2.58 3.77
N PHE A 174 22.07 1.60 2.86
CA PHE A 174 23.14 0.79 2.31
C PHE A 174 23.11 0.89 0.78
N GLU A 175 23.99 1.73 0.21
CA GLU A 175 24.30 1.70 -1.21
C GLU A 175 25.32 0.59 -1.47
N GLY A 176 24.84 -0.60 -1.86
CA GLY A 176 25.67 -1.66 -2.46
C GLY A 176 26.76 -2.29 -1.57
N GLY A 177 26.63 -3.57 -1.25
CA GLY A 177 27.69 -4.26 -0.51
C GLY A 177 27.54 -5.76 -0.33
N TYR A 178 27.10 -6.51 -1.35
CA TYR A 178 27.69 -7.84 -1.54
C TYR A 178 28.96 -7.62 -2.35
N ARG A 179 30.11 -7.70 -1.69
CA ARG A 179 31.32 -8.25 -2.30
C ARG A 179 31.33 -9.75 -2.03
#